data_AF-A0A433BH35-F1
#
_entry.id   AF-A0A433BH35-F1
#
_cell.length_a   1.000
_cell.length_b   1.000
_cell.length_c   1.000
_cell.angle_alpha   90.00
_cell.angle_beta   90.00
_cell.angle_gamma   90.00
#
_symmetry.space_group_name_H-M   'P 1'
#
loop_
_entity.id
_entity.type
_entity.pdbx_description
1 polymer ?
#
loop_
_entity_poly.entity_id
_entity_poly.type
_entity_poly.pdbx_seq_one_letter_code
_entity_poly.pdbx_strand_id
1 'polypeptide(L)'
;MADKLEMMASAGQPCERKDPDEWRAQTLLFRGLRQALRASNIANADTPGYQGRDMNFRDILAQSSRQSLAVPAMTSTAHIPGTLLAPDRGTVEQGEFALPSQPSLDNSTVDMDRERASAMQNTILYYAAIMSLKEELDDFKQAASGSSL
;
A
#
# COMPACT_ATOMS: atom_id res chain seq x y z
N MET A 1 -2.64 -27.69 47.10
CA MET A 1 -2.37 -26.25 47.00
C MET A 1 -1.11 -26.11 46.17
N ALA A 2 -1.21 -26.39 44.88
CA ALA A 2 -1.52 -25.42 43.82
C ALA A 2 -0.23 -24.74 43.38
N ASP A 3 0.68 -25.51 42.77
CA ASP A 3 1.81 -24.94 42.02
C ASP A 3 2.31 -25.92 40.95
N LYS A 4 1.43 -26.23 39.99
CA LYS A 4 1.78 -27.06 38.81
C LYS A 4 0.93 -26.71 37.59
N LEU A 5 0.63 -25.44 37.38
CA LEU A 5 -0.30 -25.05 36.32
C LEU A 5 -0.07 -23.64 35.78
N GLU A 6 1.17 -23.25 35.47
CA GLU A 6 1.38 -22.04 34.65
C GLU A 6 2.72 -22.02 33.91
N MET A 7 3.17 -23.17 33.42
CA MET A 7 4.41 -23.26 32.63
C MET A 7 4.26 -24.08 31.35
N MET A 8 3.12 -23.95 30.65
CA MET A 8 2.94 -24.46 29.28
C MET A 8 1.80 -23.72 28.57
N ALA A 9 2.04 -22.49 28.11
CA ALA A 9 1.18 -21.84 27.11
C ALA A 9 1.90 -20.67 26.40
N SER A 10 3.09 -20.91 25.85
CA SER A 10 3.56 -20.12 24.71
C SER A 10 3.44 -20.99 23.46
N ALA A 11 2.19 -21.32 23.12
CA ALA A 11 1.87 -21.82 21.81
C ALA A 11 2.17 -20.67 20.84
N GLY A 12 3.20 -20.84 20.00
CA GLY A 12 3.52 -19.91 18.94
C GLY A 12 2.25 -19.56 18.18
N GLN A 13 1.99 -18.26 18.05
CA GLN A 13 0.92 -17.79 17.18
C GLN A 13 1.14 -18.43 15.80
N PRO A 14 0.14 -19.16 15.26
CA PRO A 14 0.28 -19.73 13.93
C PRO A 14 0.61 -18.58 13.00
N CYS A 15 1.64 -18.76 12.16
CA CYS A 15 1.93 -17.84 11.07
C CYS A 15 0.65 -17.76 10.23
N GLU A 16 -0.19 -16.76 10.47
CA GLU A 16 -1.37 -16.47 9.69
C GLU A 16 -0.86 -16.16 8.29
N ARG A 17 -0.91 -17.18 7.43
CA ARG A 17 -0.49 -17.08 6.05
C ARG A 17 -1.48 -16.11 5.44
N LYS A 18 -1.06 -14.87 5.24
CA LYS A 18 -1.80 -13.95 4.41
C LYS A 18 -2.16 -14.62 3.11
N ASP A 19 -3.43 -14.52 2.75
CA ASP A 19 -3.89 -14.99 1.47
C ASP A 19 -3.04 -14.31 0.38
N PRO A 20 -2.40 -15.10 -0.51
CA PRO A 20 -1.54 -14.56 -1.56
C PRO A 20 -2.29 -13.66 -2.55
N ASP A 21 -3.60 -13.58 -2.47
CA ASP A 21 -4.43 -12.80 -3.38
C ASP A 21 -4.59 -11.36 -2.85
N GLU A 22 -4.53 -11.18 -1.51
CA GLU A 22 -4.68 -9.89 -0.85
C GLU A 22 -3.52 -8.94 -1.21
N TRP A 23 -2.27 -9.43 -1.22
CA TRP A 23 -1.11 -8.59 -1.52
C TRP A 23 -1.01 -8.19 -3.00
N ARG A 24 -1.53 -9.01 -3.93
CA ARG A 24 -1.57 -8.70 -5.37
C ARG A 24 -2.54 -7.54 -5.65
N ALA A 25 -3.76 -7.64 -5.10
CA ALA A 25 -4.76 -6.58 -5.21
C ALA A 25 -4.26 -5.27 -4.58
N GLN A 26 -3.67 -5.34 -3.38
CA GLN A 26 -3.06 -4.17 -2.72
C GLN A 26 -1.90 -3.59 -3.54
N THR A 27 -1.05 -4.44 -4.14
CA THR A 27 0.03 -4.00 -5.01
C THR A 27 -0.50 -3.23 -6.22
N LEU A 28 -1.51 -3.76 -6.91
CA LEU A 28 -2.12 -3.09 -8.06
C LEU A 28 -2.70 -1.73 -7.67
N LEU A 29 -3.41 -1.68 -6.55
CA LEU A 29 -3.99 -0.46 -6.00
C LEU A 29 -2.90 0.60 -5.72
N PHE A 30 -1.88 0.26 -4.94
CA PHE A 30 -0.82 1.21 -4.58
C PHE A 30 0.01 1.66 -5.79
N ARG A 31 0.18 0.80 -6.80
CA ARG A 31 0.83 1.19 -8.07
C ARG A 31 -0.02 2.19 -8.85
N GLY A 32 -1.35 2.01 -8.86
CA GLY A 32 -2.29 2.98 -9.42
C GLY A 32 -2.27 4.32 -8.69
N LEU A 33 -2.26 4.28 -7.35
CA LEU A 33 -2.17 5.49 -6.51
C LEU A 33 -0.86 6.25 -6.75
N ARG A 34 0.28 5.54 -6.83
CA ARG A 34 1.57 6.14 -7.19
C ARG A 34 1.54 6.77 -8.57
N GLN A 35 0.86 6.14 -9.55
CA GLN A 35 0.71 6.70 -10.89
C GLN A 35 -0.02 8.05 -10.86
N ALA A 36 -1.09 8.15 -10.08
CA ALA A 36 -1.83 9.39 -9.90
C ALA A 36 -0.99 10.49 -9.24
N LEU A 37 -0.18 10.14 -8.21
CA LEU A 37 0.75 11.06 -7.58
C LEU A 37 1.81 11.58 -8.56
N ARG A 38 2.42 10.69 -9.36
CA ARG A 38 3.39 11.10 -10.40
C ARG A 38 2.77 12.00 -11.45
N ALA A 39 1.57 11.68 -11.91
CA ALA A 39 0.85 12.51 -12.87
C ALA A 39 0.56 13.91 -12.28
N SER A 40 0.17 13.98 -11.00
CA SER A 40 -0.05 15.25 -10.31
C SER A 40 1.24 16.07 -10.18
N ASN A 41 2.36 15.44 -9.81
CA ASN A 41 3.66 16.12 -9.72
C ASN A 41 4.09 16.69 -11.08
N ILE A 42 3.99 15.89 -12.15
CA ILE A 42 4.36 16.30 -13.50
C ILE A 42 3.48 17.46 -13.98
N ALA A 43 2.16 17.40 -13.74
CA ALA A 43 1.24 18.46 -14.15
C ALA A 43 1.49 19.79 -13.44
N ASN A 44 1.99 19.75 -12.20
CA ASN A 44 2.24 20.93 -11.37
C ASN A 44 3.73 21.29 -11.26
N ALA A 45 4.61 20.69 -12.08
CA ALA A 45 6.06 20.89 -11.96
C ALA A 45 6.45 22.37 -12.11
N ASP A 46 5.78 23.08 -13.02
CA ASP A 46 5.99 24.51 -13.31
C ASP A 46 5.08 25.43 -12.47
N THR A 47 4.50 24.93 -11.38
CA THR A 47 3.69 25.73 -10.45
C THR A 47 4.57 26.27 -9.32
N PRO A 48 4.69 27.61 -9.17
CA PRO A 48 5.52 28.20 -8.13
C PRO A 48 5.16 27.71 -6.73
N GLY A 49 6.17 27.30 -5.95
CA GLY A 49 5.98 26.80 -4.59
C GLY A 49 5.33 25.41 -4.46
N TYR A 50 5.17 24.67 -5.57
CA TYR A 50 4.60 23.32 -5.52
C TYR A 50 5.56 22.32 -4.86
N GLN A 51 4.97 21.47 -4.01
CA GLN A 51 5.69 20.42 -3.30
C GLN A 51 5.33 19.04 -3.82
N GLY A 52 6.29 18.37 -4.45
CA GLY A 52 6.11 17.03 -4.99
C GLY A 52 5.82 16.02 -3.88
N ARG A 53 4.93 15.06 -4.17
CA ARG A 53 4.59 13.97 -3.25
C ARG A 53 4.99 12.62 -3.83
N ASP A 54 5.49 11.73 -2.99
CA ASP A 54 5.75 10.34 -3.34
C ASP A 54 5.38 9.43 -2.17
N MET A 55 5.21 8.16 -2.45
CA MET A 55 4.82 7.17 -1.44
C MET A 55 5.91 6.09 -1.35
N ASN A 56 6.36 5.70 -0.16
CA ASN A 56 7.28 4.57 -0.08
C ASN A 56 6.49 3.25 -0.25
N PHE A 57 6.52 2.70 -1.46
CA PHE A 57 5.75 1.50 -1.82
C PHE A 57 6.07 0.31 -0.90
N ARG A 58 7.35 0.11 -0.56
CA ARG A 58 7.77 -1.01 0.30
C ARG A 58 7.14 -0.88 1.68
N ASP A 59 7.18 0.32 2.24
CA ASP A 59 6.69 0.57 3.59
C ASP A 59 5.17 0.50 3.65
N ILE A 60 4.48 1.03 2.63
CA ILE A 60 3.01 0.99 2.55
C ILE A 60 2.51 -0.43 2.34
N LEU A 61 3.13 -1.22 1.46
CA LEU A 61 2.76 -2.62 1.27
C LEU A 61 3.06 -3.48 2.52
N ALA A 62 4.16 -3.18 3.23
CA ALA A 62 4.47 -3.84 4.49
C ALA A 62 3.47 -3.46 5.60
N GLN A 63 3.02 -2.20 5.63
CA GLN A 63 2.01 -1.72 6.57
C GLN A 63 0.63 -2.27 6.26
N SER A 64 0.18 -2.27 5.00
CA SER A 64 -1.12 -2.81 4.60
C SER A 64 -1.20 -4.31 4.89
N SER A 65 -0.08 -5.00 4.72
CA SER A 65 0.06 -6.37 5.21
C SER A 65 -0.12 -6.40 6.73
N ARG A 66 0.59 -5.60 7.51
CA ARG A 66 0.50 -5.65 8.99
C ARG A 66 -0.80 -5.10 9.58
N GLN A 67 -1.70 -4.55 8.77
CA GLN A 67 -2.89 -3.86 9.25
C GLN A 67 -3.97 -4.86 9.71
N SER A 68 -3.74 -5.50 10.86
CA SER A 68 -4.84 -5.93 11.72
C SER A 68 -5.61 -4.66 12.12
N LEU A 69 -6.93 -4.67 11.97
CA LEU A 69 -7.83 -3.57 12.36
C LEU A 69 -7.48 -3.10 13.79
N ALA A 70 -6.76 -1.99 13.90
CA ALA A 70 -6.46 -1.39 15.18
C ALA A 70 -7.73 -0.75 15.71
N VAL A 71 -8.37 -1.40 16.68
CA VAL A 71 -9.50 -0.82 17.41
C VAL A 71 -8.94 0.32 18.26
N PRO A 72 -9.37 1.57 18.03
CA PRO A 72 -8.92 2.68 18.86
C PRO A 72 -9.29 2.43 20.32
N ALA A 73 -8.36 2.70 21.24
CA ALA A 73 -8.59 2.52 22.67
C ALA A 73 -9.78 3.38 23.10
N MET A 74 -10.79 2.75 23.71
CA MET A 74 -11.98 3.46 24.18
C MET A 74 -11.62 4.26 25.43
N THR A 75 -11.80 5.57 25.37
CA THR A 75 -11.54 6.47 26.51
C THR A 75 -12.69 6.50 27.51
N SER A 76 -13.86 5.99 27.13
CA SER A 76 -15.07 5.93 27.97
C SER A 76 -15.94 4.75 27.56
N THR A 77 -16.63 4.15 28.53
CA THR A 77 -17.59 3.06 28.35
C THR A 77 -18.82 3.47 27.53
N ALA A 78 -19.09 4.77 27.38
CA ALA A 78 -20.20 5.30 26.57
C ALA A 78 -19.82 5.56 25.10
N HIS A 79 -18.55 5.37 24.71
CA HIS A 79 -18.18 5.45 23.30
C HIS A 79 -18.74 4.22 22.56
N ILE A 80 -19.22 4.43 21.34
CA ILE A 80 -19.58 3.33 20.43
C ILE A 80 -18.25 2.77 19.89
N PRO A 81 -18.04 1.43 19.87
CA PRO A 81 -16.83 0.86 19.29
C PRO A 81 -16.82 1.18 17.80
N GLY A 82 -15.99 2.14 17.43
CA GLY A 82 -15.71 2.45 16.03
C GLY A 82 -14.81 1.36 15.49
N THR A 83 -15.36 0.41 14.74
CA THR A 83 -14.57 -0.35 13.79
C THR A 83 -14.17 0.64 12.70
N LEU A 84 -13.03 1.29 12.87
CA LEU A 84 -12.40 1.98 11.76
C LEU A 84 -12.02 0.87 10.78
N LEU A 85 -12.81 0.67 9.71
CA LEU A 85 -12.19 0.23 8.46
C LEU A 85 -10.99 1.15 8.30
N ALA A 86 -9.80 0.56 8.09
CA ALA A 86 -8.57 1.31 7.82
C ALA A 86 -8.96 2.54 7.00
N PRO A 87 -8.69 3.78 7.49
CA PRO A 87 -9.17 4.96 6.82
C PRO A 87 -8.81 4.81 5.34
N ASP A 88 -9.81 4.96 4.47
CA ASP A 88 -9.59 5.01 3.03
C ASP A 88 -8.75 6.25 2.78
N ARG A 89 -7.45 6.13 3.03
CA ARG A 89 -6.50 7.22 2.98
C ARG A 89 -6.51 7.65 1.53
N GLY A 90 -7.04 8.82 1.23
CA GLY A 90 -7.02 9.35 -0.12
C GLY A 90 -5.58 9.40 -0.65
N THR A 91 -5.42 9.46 -1.97
CA THR A 91 -4.11 9.55 -2.65
C THR A 91 -3.14 10.55 -2.00
N VAL A 92 -3.68 11.66 -1.46
CA VAL A 92 -2.92 12.73 -0.80
C VAL A 92 -2.45 12.35 0.61
N GLU A 93 -3.22 11.58 1.38
CA GLU A 93 -2.81 11.10 2.72
C GLU A 93 -1.78 9.97 2.65
N GLN A 94 -1.71 9.27 1.53
CA GLN A 94 -0.73 8.19 1.29
C GLN A 94 0.59 8.72 0.72
N GLY A 95 0.61 9.97 0.24
CA GLY A 95 1.79 10.62 -0.33
C GLY A 95 2.57 11.42 0.72
N GLU A 96 3.79 10.98 1.00
CA GLU A 96 4.80 11.72 1.76
C GLU A 96 5.42 12.82 0.87
N PHE A 97 6.01 13.85 1.47
CA PHE A 97 6.75 14.85 0.69
C PHE A 97 8.00 14.22 0.07
N ALA A 98 8.18 14.41 -1.24
CA ALA A 98 9.36 13.92 -1.94
C ALA A 98 10.59 14.74 -1.52
N LEU A 99 11.73 14.06 -1.31
CA LEU A 99 13.00 14.73 -1.05
C LEU A 99 13.43 15.53 -2.29
N PRO A 100 13.55 16.87 -2.20
CA PRO A 100 13.95 17.69 -3.33
C PRO A 100 15.38 17.34 -3.75
N SER A 101 15.60 17.05 -5.04
CA SER A 101 16.95 16.86 -5.59
C SER A 101 17.64 18.20 -5.83
N GLN A 102 16.90 19.21 -6.32
CA GLN A 102 17.30 20.61 -6.46
C GLN A 102 16.02 21.48 -6.46
N PRO A 103 15.96 22.58 -5.69
CA PRO A 103 14.87 23.54 -5.82
C PRO A 103 14.99 24.26 -7.17
N SER A 104 13.90 24.30 -7.92
CA SER A 104 13.81 25.06 -9.17
C SER A 104 13.82 26.57 -8.88
N LEU A 105 14.09 27.38 -9.90
CA LEU A 105 14.17 28.85 -9.83
C LEU A 105 12.86 29.48 -9.31
N ASP A 106 11.75 28.77 -9.46
CA ASP A 106 10.39 29.14 -9.04
C ASP A 106 10.00 28.56 -7.66
N ASN A 107 10.96 28.01 -6.92
CA ASN A 107 10.75 27.37 -5.62
C ASN A 107 9.84 26.11 -5.67
N SER A 108 9.70 25.49 -6.85
CA SER A 108 9.16 24.13 -6.97
C SER A 108 10.20 23.10 -6.51
N THR A 109 9.75 22.06 -5.82
CA THR A 109 10.60 20.93 -5.37
C THR A 109 10.60 19.75 -6.35
N VAL A 110 9.82 19.86 -7.43
CA VAL A 110 9.64 18.79 -8.41
C VAL A 110 10.75 18.83 -9.45
N ASP A 111 11.37 17.67 -9.68
CA ASP A 111 12.39 17.45 -10.71
C ASP A 111 11.79 16.65 -11.87
N MET A 112 11.58 17.31 -13.01
CA MET A 112 10.86 16.74 -14.16
C MET A 112 11.55 15.51 -14.76
N ASP A 113 12.87 15.44 -14.75
CA ASP A 113 13.58 14.28 -15.31
C ASP A 113 13.47 13.09 -14.36
N ARG A 114 13.56 13.34 -13.05
CA ARG A 114 13.32 12.32 -12.02
C ARG A 114 11.88 11.82 -12.02
N GLU A 115 10.89 12.71 -12.14
CA GLU A 115 9.48 12.33 -12.16
C GLU A 115 9.15 11.50 -13.40
N ARG A 116 9.67 11.87 -14.59
CA ARG A 116 9.50 11.08 -15.82
C ARG A 116 10.11 9.68 -15.69
N ALA A 117 11.33 9.58 -15.17
CA ALA A 117 11.97 8.28 -14.94
C ALA A 117 11.16 7.42 -13.94
N SER A 118 10.69 8.03 -12.85
CA SER A 118 9.89 7.36 -11.83
C SER A 118 8.51 6.93 -12.34
N ALA A 119 7.89 7.72 -13.22
CA ALA A 119 6.61 7.40 -13.85
C ALA A 119 6.75 6.22 -14.82
N MET A 120 7.83 6.18 -15.61
CA MET A 120 8.14 5.03 -16.47
C MET A 120 8.36 3.75 -15.66
N GLN A 121 9.16 3.83 -14.59
CA GLN A 121 9.38 2.69 -13.68
C GLN A 121 8.07 2.19 -13.07
N ASN A 122 7.22 3.10 -12.59
CA ASN A 122 5.93 2.71 -12.02
C ASN A 122 5.00 2.09 -13.07
N THR A 123 5.02 2.59 -14.30
CA THR A 123 4.23 2.05 -15.41
C THR A 123 4.58 0.57 -15.66
N ILE A 124 5.88 0.24 -15.73
CA ILE A 124 6.34 -1.15 -15.89
C ILE A 124 5.83 -2.02 -14.72
N LEU A 125 5.98 -1.54 -13.49
CA LEU A 125 5.59 -2.29 -12.29
C LEU A 125 4.06 -2.42 -12.14
N TYR A 126 3.29 -1.44 -12.62
CA TYR A 126 1.84 -1.50 -12.67
C TYR A 126 1.36 -2.56 -13.66
N TYR A 127 1.95 -2.61 -14.86
CA TYR A 127 1.65 -3.67 -15.82
C TYR A 127 2.03 -5.05 -15.29
N ALA A 128 3.17 -5.18 -14.61
CA ALA A 128 3.55 -6.43 -13.94
C ALA A 128 2.52 -6.86 -12.87
N ALA A 129 1.97 -5.91 -12.11
CA ALA A 129 0.92 -6.19 -11.14
C ALA A 129 -0.36 -6.72 -11.82
N ILE A 130 -0.78 -6.11 -12.94
CA ILE A 130 -1.92 -6.59 -13.74
C ILE A 130 -1.68 -8.01 -14.25
N MET A 131 -0.49 -8.28 -14.80
CA MET A 131 -0.15 -9.61 -15.31
C MET A 131 -0.20 -10.65 -14.20
N SER A 132 0.29 -10.33 -13.01
CA SER A 132 0.26 -11.25 -11.87
C SER A 132 -1.16 -11.64 -11.44
N LEU A 133 -2.13 -10.73 -11.55
CA LEU A 133 -3.54 -10.99 -11.24
C LEU A 133 -4.23 -11.76 -12.37
N LYS A 134 -3.80 -11.52 -13.61
CA LYS A 134 -4.27 -12.27 -14.78
C LYS A 134 -3.89 -13.75 -14.70
N GLU A 135 -2.65 -14.06 -14.29
CA GLU A 135 -2.20 -15.45 -14.09
C GLU A 135 -3.09 -16.20 -13.09
N GLU A 136 -3.39 -15.60 -11.95
CA GLU A 136 -4.26 -16.18 -10.92
C GLU A 136 -5.70 -16.40 -11.43
N LEU A 137 -6.23 -15.44 -12.20
CA LEU A 137 -7.54 -15.60 -12.82
C LEU A 137 -7.57 -16.77 -13.81
N ASP A 138 -6.50 -16.95 -14.58
CA ASP A 138 -6.40 -18.03 -15.54
C ASP A 138 -6.25 -19.40 -14.82
N ASP A 139 -5.50 -19.46 -13.71
CA ASP A 139 -5.43 -20.63 -12.82
C ASP A 139 -6.81 -21.00 -12.23
N PHE A 140 -7.54 -19.99 -11.71
CA PHE A 140 -8.88 -20.20 -11.16
C PHE A 140 -9.85 -20.73 -12.22
N LYS A 141 -9.82 -20.17 -13.44
CA LYS A 141 -10.63 -20.66 -14.56
C LYS A 141 -10.28 -22.10 -14.92
N GLN A 142 -9.00 -22.44 -14.93
CA GLN A 142 -8.56 -23.81 -15.21
C GLN A 142 -9.11 -24.78 -14.16
N ALA A 143 -8.95 -24.47 -12.88
CA ALA A 143 -9.49 -25.27 -11.78
C ALA A 143 -11.02 -25.40 -11.83
N ALA A 144 -11.73 -24.30 -12.09
CA ALA A 144 -13.19 -24.28 -12.18
C ALA A 144 -13.74 -25.04 -13.39
N SER A 145 -13.02 -25.02 -14.52
CA SER A 145 -13.42 -25.73 -15.74
C SER A 145 -13.24 -27.25 -15.66
N GLY A 146 -12.63 -27.78 -14.58
CA GLY A 146 -12.40 -29.22 -14.39
C GLY A 146 -11.46 -29.85 -15.41
N SER A 147 -10.83 -29.04 -16.27
CA SER A 147 -9.88 -29.48 -17.30
C SER A 147 -8.51 -29.70 -16.66
N SER A 148 -8.39 -30.77 -15.86
CA SER A 148 -7.11 -31.33 -15.45
C SER A 148 -6.38 -31.87 -16.67
N LEU A 149 -5.20 -31.33 -16.96
CA LEU A 149 -4.19 -31.97 -17.82
C LEU A 149 -3.35 -32.92 -16.98
#